data_AF-A0A7X8T482-F1
#
_entry.id   AF-A0A7X8T482-F1
#
_cell.length_a   1.000
_cell.length_b   1.000
_cell.length_c   1.000
_cell.angle_alpha   90.00
_cell.angle_beta   90.00
_cell.angle_gamma   90.00
#
_symmetry.space_group_name_H-M   'P 1'
#
loop_
_entity.id
_entity.type
_entity.pdbx_description
1 polymer ?
#
loop_
_entity_poly.entity_id
_entity_poly.type
_entity_poly.pdbx_seq_one_letter_code
_entity_poly.pdbx_strand_id
1 'polypeptide(L)'
;GSNNTINTQFWDGGFKTTRWMADTSIEGQWNLDEATTISPKLRAVYFSEKVDDYTVKNSSGDAITIDGFNEDQFRVSLGAEIARSFTMENGTKLTPKLGLTGGYSGMDGAGAFAAITAGVSLQTQNFWMLDTSILFNIEGDGQKSVGAKVAASKKF
;
A
#
# COMPACT_ATOMS: atom_id res chain seq x y z
N GLY A 1 -0.68 -5.37 -18.27
CA GLY A 1 -0.72 -3.93 -18.51
C GLY A 1 -2.03 -3.34 -18.06
N SER A 2 -2.09 -2.03 -17.88
CA SER A 2 -3.32 -1.27 -17.55
C SER A 2 -3.61 -0.24 -18.65
N ASN A 3 -4.88 0.13 -18.77
CA ASN A 3 -5.32 1.28 -19.56
C ASN A 3 -5.69 2.40 -18.59
N ASN A 4 -5.11 3.58 -18.78
CA ASN A 4 -5.31 4.74 -17.92
C ASN A 4 -5.99 5.84 -18.72
N THR A 5 -6.86 6.61 -18.07
CA THR A 5 -7.58 7.72 -18.69
C THR A 5 -7.11 9.03 -18.06
N ILE A 6 -6.79 9.99 -18.92
CA ILE A 6 -6.51 11.37 -18.54
C ILE A 6 -7.80 12.14 -18.75
N ASN A 7 -8.36 12.65 -17.65
CA ASN A 7 -9.56 13.50 -17.66
C ASN A 7 -9.22 14.76 -16.86
N THR A 8 -8.77 15.79 -17.58
CA THR A 8 -8.49 17.11 -17.00
C THR A 8 -9.47 18.12 -17.55
N GLN A 9 -9.50 19.34 -17.00
CA GLN A 9 -10.44 20.36 -17.45
C GLN A 9 -10.27 20.76 -18.93
N PHE A 10 -9.07 20.61 -19.49
CA PHE A 10 -8.75 21.11 -20.84
C PHE A 10 -8.12 20.06 -21.76
N TRP A 11 -7.55 18.98 -21.22
CA TRP A 11 -6.83 17.97 -21.97
C TRP A 11 -7.30 16.57 -21.57
N ASP A 12 -7.74 15.81 -22.56
CA ASP A 12 -8.20 14.44 -22.39
C ASP A 12 -7.37 13.47 -23.22
N GLY A 13 -7.19 12.25 -22.72
CA GLY A 13 -6.43 11.22 -23.42
C GLY A 13 -6.42 9.90 -22.68
N GLY A 14 -5.62 8.97 -23.16
CA GLY A 14 -5.40 7.71 -22.48
C GLY A 14 -4.07 7.10 -22.87
N PHE A 15 -3.47 6.37 -21.93
CA PHE A 15 -2.18 5.74 -22.12
C PHE A 15 -2.19 4.33 -21.56
N LYS A 16 -1.33 3.48 -22.11
CA LYS A 16 -1.16 2.10 -21.68
C LYS A 16 0.13 1.98 -20.89
N THR A 17 0.11 1.14 -19.85
CA THR A 17 1.33 0.80 -19.13
C THR A 17 1.52 -0.69 -18.95
N THR A 18 2.77 -1.12 -18.87
CA THR A 18 3.15 -2.48 -18.50
C THR A 18 4.14 -2.41 -17.34
N ARG A 19 3.79 -3.07 -16.23
CA ARG A 19 4.60 -3.07 -15.01
C ARG A 19 5.08 -4.48 -14.68
N TRP A 20 6.38 -4.59 -14.40
CA TRP A 20 7.01 -5.73 -13.75
C TRP A 20 7.27 -5.39 -12.30
N MET A 21 7.01 -6.34 -11.39
CA MET A 21 7.23 -6.14 -9.96
C MET A 21 7.81 -7.40 -9.33
N ALA A 22 8.84 -7.21 -8.51
CA ALA A 22 9.38 -8.21 -7.60
C ALA A 22 9.20 -7.69 -6.17
N ASP A 23 8.58 -8.50 -5.32
CA ASP A 23 8.29 -8.15 -3.93
C ASP A 23 8.75 -9.30 -3.04
N THR A 24 9.64 -9.00 -2.10
CA THR A 24 10.16 -9.97 -1.15
C THR A 24 10.15 -9.40 0.26
N SER A 25 9.86 -10.25 1.24
CA SER A 25 9.89 -9.86 2.64
C SER A 25 10.31 -10.99 3.56
N ILE A 26 10.96 -10.62 4.64
CA ILE A 26 11.25 -11.47 5.79
C ILE A 26 10.41 -10.93 6.95
N GLU A 27 9.61 -11.81 7.54
CA GLU A 27 8.70 -11.48 8.63
C GLU A 27 9.09 -12.31 9.86
N GLY A 28 9.05 -11.66 11.03
CA GLY A 28 9.17 -12.32 12.32
C GLY A 28 7.87 -12.22 13.10
N GLN A 29 7.74 -13.06 14.12
CA GLN A 29 6.67 -12.96 15.11
C GLN A 29 7.23 -13.26 16.49
N TRP A 30 7.07 -12.31 17.41
CA TRP A 30 7.51 -12.39 18.80
C TRP A 30 6.31 -12.26 19.71
N ASN A 31 6.02 -13.28 20.51
CA ASN A 31 4.97 -13.22 21.52
C ASN A 31 5.58 -12.58 22.78
N LEU A 32 5.08 -11.42 23.18
CA LEU A 32 5.48 -10.76 24.43
C LEU A 32 4.80 -11.38 25.64
N ASP A 33 3.53 -11.75 25.46
CA ASP A 33 2.71 -12.51 26.40
C ASP A 33 1.69 -13.37 25.61
N GLU A 34 0.75 -14.00 26.30
CA GLU A 34 -0.28 -14.87 25.67
C GLU A 34 -1.21 -14.12 24.72
N ALA A 35 -1.35 -12.81 24.88
CA ALA A 35 -2.30 -11.97 24.16
C ALA A 35 -1.63 -10.94 23.24
N THR A 36 -0.33 -10.69 23.37
CA THR A 36 0.38 -9.58 22.75
C THR A 36 1.53 -10.07 21.89
N THR A 37 1.55 -9.61 20.64
CA THR A 37 2.53 -10.01 19.64
C THR A 37 3.18 -8.78 19.01
N ILE A 38 4.47 -8.85 18.73
CA ILE A 38 5.20 -7.94 17.85
C ILE A 38 5.60 -8.69 16.58
N SER A 39 5.33 -8.09 15.43
CA SER A 39 5.62 -8.65 14.11
C SER A 39 6.58 -7.73 13.35
N PRO A 40 7.91 -7.92 13.46
CA PRO A 40 8.87 -7.18 12.63
C PRO A 40 8.82 -7.63 11.17
N LYS A 41 9.06 -6.71 10.24
CA LYS A 41 9.06 -6.96 8.80
C LYS A 41 10.15 -6.17 8.09
N LEU A 42 11.03 -6.88 7.39
CA LEU A 42 11.95 -6.32 6.40
C LEU A 42 11.39 -6.64 5.01
N ARG A 43 11.22 -5.62 4.16
CA ARG A 43 10.66 -5.78 2.81
C ARG A 43 11.51 -5.03 1.79
N ALA A 44 11.71 -5.67 0.64
CA ALA A 44 12.32 -5.06 -0.53
C ALA A 44 11.40 -5.23 -1.73
N VAL A 45 11.17 -4.15 -2.48
CA VAL A 45 10.32 -4.12 -3.66
C VAL A 45 11.10 -3.50 -4.80
N TYR A 46 11.09 -4.15 -5.94
CA TYR A 46 11.51 -3.56 -7.20
C TYR A 46 10.30 -3.52 -8.13
N PHE A 47 10.08 -2.42 -8.82
CA PHE A 47 9.22 -2.42 -10.00
C PHE A 47 9.83 -1.60 -11.13
N SER A 48 9.44 -1.98 -12.34
CA SER A 48 9.74 -1.29 -13.60
C SER A 48 8.44 -1.14 -14.36
N GLU A 49 8.05 0.09 -14.66
CA GLU A 49 6.86 0.40 -15.44
C GLU A 49 7.23 1.11 -16.74
N LYS A 50 6.77 0.54 -17.85
CA LYS A 50 6.83 1.18 -19.16
C LYS A 50 5.49 1.84 -19.46
N VAL A 51 5.53 3.13 -19.77
CA VAL A 51 4.42 3.92 -20.31
C VAL A 51 4.62 4.04 -21.82
N ASP A 52 3.61 3.65 -22.60
CA ASP A 52 3.64 3.83 -24.06
C ASP A 52 3.34 5.29 -24.43
N ASP A 53 3.84 5.74 -25.58
CA ASP A 53 3.52 7.06 -26.14
C ASP A 53 2.01 7.29 -26.19
N TYR A 54 1.58 8.52 -25.90
CA TYR A 54 0.17 8.86 -25.87
C TYR A 54 -0.09 10.28 -26.34
N THR A 55 -1.32 10.51 -26.81
CA THR A 55 -1.76 11.82 -27.28
C THR A 55 -2.87 12.32 -26.38
N VAL A 56 -2.74 13.57 -25.92
CA VAL A 56 -3.82 14.31 -25.27
C VAL A 56 -4.42 15.32 -26.24
N LYS A 57 -5.73 15.57 -26.14
CA LYS A 57 -6.47 16.48 -27.03
C LYS A 57 -7.29 17.47 -26.21
N ASN A 58 -7.49 18.67 -26.73
CA ASN A 58 -8.41 19.65 -26.15
C ASN A 58 -9.70 19.82 -26.98
N SER A 59 -10.64 20.59 -26.45
CA SER A 59 -11.94 20.87 -27.10
C SER A 59 -11.83 21.76 -28.35
N SER A 60 -10.71 22.47 -28.53
CA SER A 60 -10.41 23.29 -29.71
C SER A 60 -9.85 22.46 -30.87
N GLY A 61 -9.56 21.17 -30.66
CA GLY A 61 -9.00 20.27 -31.67
C GLY A 61 -7.47 20.19 -31.66
N ASP A 62 -6.79 20.87 -30.74
CA ASP A 62 -5.35 20.73 -30.57
C ASP A 62 -5.01 19.35 -30.00
N ALA A 63 -3.86 18.81 -30.41
CA ALA A 63 -3.35 17.53 -29.94
C ALA A 63 -1.87 17.64 -29.61
N ILE A 64 -1.47 17.07 -28.47
CA ILE A 64 -0.08 16.99 -28.03
C ILE A 64 0.26 15.52 -27.87
N THR A 65 1.27 15.05 -28.62
CA THR A 65 1.86 13.74 -28.41
C THR A 65 2.95 13.86 -27.34
N ILE A 66 2.88 12.96 -26.37
CA ILE A 66 3.81 12.84 -25.25
C ILE A 66 4.52 11.51 -25.43
N ASP A 67 5.84 11.56 -25.47
CA ASP A 67 6.68 10.37 -25.56
C ASP A 67 6.51 9.53 -24.30
N GLY A 68 6.43 8.22 -24.51
CA GLY A 68 6.43 7.24 -23.44
C GLY A 68 7.72 7.29 -22.64
N PHE A 69 7.67 6.78 -21.41
CA PHE A 69 8.80 6.75 -20.51
C PHE A 69 8.80 5.46 -19.70
N ASN A 70 9.97 5.13 -19.15
CA ASN A 70 10.07 4.08 -18.14
C ASN A 70 10.22 4.73 -16.76
N GLU A 71 9.61 4.12 -15.77
CA GLU A 71 9.78 4.47 -14.37
C GLU A 71 10.22 3.22 -13.60
N ASP A 72 11.42 3.29 -13.03
CA ASP A 72 11.97 2.24 -12.20
C ASP A 72 12.03 2.69 -10.74
N GLN A 73 11.74 1.76 -9.83
CA GLN A 73 11.81 2.04 -8.41
C GLN A 73 12.26 0.82 -7.62
N PHE A 74 13.20 1.06 -6.71
CA PHE A 74 13.63 0.10 -5.71
C PHE A 74 13.38 0.65 -4.31
N ARG A 75 12.53 -0.03 -3.53
CA ARG A 75 12.21 0.34 -2.15
C ARG A 75 12.72 -0.71 -1.18
N VAL A 76 13.35 -0.27 -0.09
CA VAL A 76 13.66 -1.11 1.07
C VAL A 76 13.03 -0.49 2.30
N SER A 77 12.36 -1.29 3.12
CA SER A 77 11.68 -0.83 4.33
C SER A 77 11.82 -1.80 5.48
N LEU A 78 11.91 -1.26 6.68
CA LEU A 78 11.82 -1.97 7.95
C LEU A 78 10.60 -1.45 8.72
N GLY A 79 9.80 -2.35 9.25
CA GLY A 79 8.67 -2.00 10.09
C GLY A 79 8.44 -3.02 11.20
N ALA A 80 7.56 -2.66 12.12
CA ALA A 80 7.05 -3.55 13.14
C ALA A 80 5.58 -3.20 13.43
N GLU A 81 4.78 -4.22 13.67
CA GLU A 81 3.41 -4.10 14.17
C GLU A 81 3.31 -4.70 15.56
N ILE A 82 2.67 -4.00 16.49
CA ILE A 82 2.22 -4.55 17.77
C ILE A 82 0.72 -4.81 17.72
N ALA A 83 0.31 -5.98 18.17
CA ALA A 83 -1.08 -6.40 18.23
C ALA A 83 -1.39 -6.99 19.61
N ARG A 84 -2.58 -6.71 20.15
CA ARG A 84 -3.05 -7.31 21.40
C ARG A 84 -4.47 -7.86 21.25
N SER A 85 -4.69 -9.11 21.61
CA SER A 85 -5.99 -9.78 21.52
C SER A 85 -6.78 -9.67 22.83
N PHE A 86 -8.06 -9.35 22.72
CA PHE A 86 -9.03 -9.31 23.80
C PHE A 86 -10.20 -10.22 23.48
N THR A 87 -10.54 -11.12 24.40
CA THR A 87 -11.74 -11.97 24.28
C THR A 87 -12.92 -11.24 24.93
N MET A 88 -13.95 -10.96 24.13
CA MET A 88 -15.20 -10.35 24.59
C MET A 88 -16.11 -11.37 25.27
N GLU A 89 -17.13 -10.90 25.99
CA GLU A 89 -18.11 -11.76 26.67
C GLU A 89 -18.82 -12.74 25.73
N ASN A 90 -19.06 -12.33 24.48
CA ASN A 90 -19.65 -13.18 23.45
C ASN A 90 -18.62 -14.13 22.78
N GLY A 91 -17.42 -14.26 23.32
CA GLY A 91 -16.30 -15.07 22.81
C GLY A 91 -15.68 -14.58 21.49
N THR A 92 -16.07 -13.41 20.99
CA THR A 92 -15.39 -12.75 19.87
C THR A 92 -14.01 -12.29 20.31
N LYS A 93 -12.99 -12.50 19.49
CA LYS A 93 -11.66 -11.91 19.69
C LYS A 93 -11.57 -10.58 18.96
N LEU A 94 -11.24 -9.52 19.69
CA LEU A 94 -10.91 -8.20 19.17
C LEU A 94 -9.40 -7.99 19.27
N THR A 95 -8.76 -7.64 18.18
CA THR A 95 -7.32 -7.43 18.12
C THR A 95 -7.00 -6.05 17.54
N PRO A 96 -6.89 -4.99 18.36
CA PRO A 96 -6.25 -3.75 17.94
C PRO A 96 -4.79 -3.97 17.56
N LYS A 97 -4.33 -3.19 16.57
CA LYS A 97 -2.98 -3.24 16.01
C LYS A 97 -2.47 -1.84 15.73
N LEU A 98 -1.18 -1.63 15.97
CA LEU A 98 -0.47 -0.40 15.63
C LEU A 98 0.86 -0.77 14.97
N GLY A 99 1.11 -0.21 13.80
CA GLY A 99 2.32 -0.46 13.01
C GLY A 99 3.07 0.81 12.67
N LEU A 100 4.38 0.70 12.62
CA LEU A 100 5.28 1.74 12.11
C LEU A 100 6.19 1.10 11.06
N THR A 101 6.41 1.80 9.96
CA THR A 101 7.37 1.40 8.91
C THR A 101 8.17 2.62 8.48
N GLY A 102 9.46 2.43 8.27
CA GLY A 102 10.36 3.41 7.66
C GLY A 102 11.16 2.75 6.55
N GLY A 103 11.52 3.52 5.54
CA GLY A 103 12.26 2.99 4.40
C GLY A 103 12.88 4.04 3.52
N TYR A 104 13.51 3.56 2.46
CA TYR A 104 14.11 4.38 1.42
C TYR A 104 13.73 3.81 0.04
N SER A 105 13.30 4.70 -0.83
CA SER A 105 13.07 4.47 -2.25
C SER A 105 14.27 5.03 -3.02
N GLY A 106 14.75 4.34 -4.06
CA GLY A 106 15.80 4.80 -4.97
C GLY A 106 15.32 4.81 -6.42
N MET A 107 16.25 5.14 -7.34
CA MET A 107 16.00 5.30 -8.78
C MET A 107 15.15 6.54 -9.07
N ASP A 108 14.06 6.44 -9.82
CA ASP A 108 13.30 7.60 -10.31
C ASP A 108 12.41 8.26 -9.23
N GLY A 109 12.33 7.65 -8.04
CA GLY A 109 11.60 8.17 -6.88
C GLY A 109 12.45 8.20 -5.60
N ALA A 110 13.70 8.68 -5.69
CA ALA A 110 14.65 8.63 -4.58
C ALA A 110 14.21 9.45 -3.35
N GLY A 111 14.10 8.80 -2.19
CA GLY A 111 13.69 9.48 -0.96
C GLY A 111 13.42 8.54 0.21
N ALA A 112 13.57 9.07 1.43
CA ALA A 112 13.11 8.37 2.63
C ALA A 112 11.57 8.42 2.71
N PHE A 113 10.97 7.41 3.32
CA PHE A 113 9.54 7.41 3.60
C PHE A 113 9.23 6.79 4.95
N ALA A 114 8.07 7.13 5.50
CA ALA A 114 7.54 6.56 6.72
C ALA A 114 6.05 6.29 6.59
N ALA A 115 5.58 5.28 7.30
CA ALA A 115 4.17 4.92 7.34
C ALA A 115 3.75 4.51 8.75
N ILE A 116 2.56 4.95 9.15
CA ILE A 116 1.90 4.56 10.41
C ILE A 116 0.61 3.84 10.04
N THR A 117 0.36 2.69 10.65
CA THR A 117 -0.87 1.91 10.46
C THR A 117 -1.58 1.76 11.80
N ALA A 118 -2.88 2.01 11.84
CA ALA A 118 -3.73 1.66 12.98
C ALA A 118 -4.87 0.79 12.48
N GLY A 119 -5.15 -0.32 13.17
CA GLY A 119 -6.17 -1.25 12.72
C GLY A 119 -6.79 -2.07 13.83
N VAL A 120 -7.87 -2.75 13.48
CA VAL A 120 -8.61 -3.66 14.35
C VAL A 120 -8.99 -4.89 13.53
N SER A 121 -8.76 -6.07 14.10
CA SER A 121 -9.30 -7.34 13.62
C SER A 121 -10.35 -7.88 14.60
N LEU A 122 -11.41 -8.47 14.06
CA LEU A 122 -12.48 -9.12 14.80
C LEU A 122 -12.61 -10.56 14.29
N GLN A 123 -12.55 -11.52 15.21
CA GLN A 123 -12.81 -12.93 14.93
C GLN A 123 -13.98 -13.41 15.79
N THR A 124 -15.12 -13.65 15.16
CA THR A 124 -16.35 -14.13 15.84
C THR A 124 -16.30 -15.64 16.05
N GLN A 125 -17.15 -16.15 16.95
CA GLN A 125 -17.31 -17.60 17.16
C GLN A 125 -17.77 -18.35 15.90
N ASN A 126 -18.50 -17.66 15.02
CA ASN A 126 -19.02 -18.23 13.76
C ASN A 126 -17.98 -18.14 12.61
N PHE A 127 -16.69 -18.06 12.98
CA PHE A 127 -15.54 -18.00 12.07
C PHE A 127 -15.55 -16.88 11.04
N TRP A 128 -16.33 -15.82 11.27
CA TRP A 128 -16.16 -14.56 10.56
C TRP A 128 -14.93 -13.83 11.06
N MET A 129 -14.11 -13.37 10.12
CA MET A 129 -12.94 -12.53 10.33
C MET A 129 -13.15 -11.22 9.58
N LEU A 130 -13.16 -10.11 10.31
CA LEU A 130 -13.20 -8.74 9.77
C LEU A 130 -11.90 -8.03 10.15
N ASP A 131 -11.21 -7.47 9.17
CA ASP A 131 -9.97 -6.72 9.35
C ASP A 131 -10.16 -5.32 8.77
N THR A 132 -9.87 -4.31 9.59
CA THR A 132 -9.97 -2.89 9.19
C THR A 132 -8.70 -2.17 9.59
N SER A 133 -8.17 -1.33 8.70
CA SER A 133 -7.02 -0.50 9.02
C SER A 133 -7.00 0.81 8.26
N ILE A 134 -6.33 1.79 8.85
CA ILE A 134 -6.00 3.08 8.25
C ILE A 134 -4.47 3.15 8.17
N LEU A 135 -3.99 3.66 7.05
CA LEU A 135 -2.58 3.87 6.73
C LEU A 135 -2.34 5.35 6.50
N PHE A 136 -1.33 5.92 7.17
CA PHE A 136 -0.84 7.27 6.94
C PHE A 136 0.59 7.19 6.43
N ASN A 137 0.85 7.67 5.21
CA ASN A 137 2.19 7.70 4.63
C ASN A 137 2.74 9.12 4.56
N ILE A 138 4.05 9.23 4.71
CA ILE A 138 4.84 10.45 4.54
C ILE A 138 6.03 10.11 3.66
N GLU A 139 6.16 10.79 2.53
CA GLU A 139 7.31 10.70 1.63
C GLU A 139 8.32 11.83 1.97
N GLY A 140 9.57 11.64 1.58
CA GLY A 140 10.69 12.51 1.97
C GLY A 140 10.63 13.93 1.40
N ASP A 141 9.86 14.12 0.34
CA ASP A 141 9.53 15.42 -0.24
C ASP A 141 8.37 16.14 0.49
N GLY A 142 7.82 15.52 1.53
CA GLY A 142 6.74 16.05 2.35
C GLY A 142 5.34 15.66 1.86
N GLN A 143 5.21 14.91 0.76
CA GLN A 143 3.91 14.38 0.33
C GLN A 143 3.33 13.45 1.40
N LYS A 144 2.02 13.54 1.59
CA LYS A 144 1.29 12.77 2.59
C LYS A 144 0.09 12.10 1.93
N SER A 145 -0.17 10.85 2.29
CA SER A 145 -1.33 10.12 1.81
C SER A 145 -2.02 9.34 2.93
N VAL A 146 -3.32 9.13 2.77
CA VAL A 146 -4.14 8.34 3.69
C VAL A 146 -4.78 7.22 2.89
N GLY A 147 -4.67 5.99 3.39
CA GLY A 147 -5.34 4.81 2.85
C GLY A 147 -6.20 4.14 3.90
N ALA A 148 -7.22 3.42 3.46
CA ALA A 148 -8.03 2.55 4.31
C ALA A 148 -8.14 1.16 3.68
N LYS A 149 -8.15 0.13 4.51
CA LYS A 149 -8.35 -1.26 4.10
C LYS A 149 -9.49 -1.85 4.93
N VAL A 150 -10.38 -2.56 4.24
CA VAL A 150 -11.42 -3.40 4.85
C VAL A 150 -11.38 -4.76 4.18
N ALA A 151 -11.29 -5.82 4.96
CA ALA A 151 -11.33 -7.20 4.48
C ALA A 151 -12.27 -8.03 5.36
N ALA A 152 -13.14 -8.82 4.73
CA ALA A 152 -14.02 -9.76 5.41
C ALA A 152 -13.82 -11.16 4.82
N SER A 153 -13.77 -12.16 5.69
CA SER A 153 -13.67 -13.57 5.28
C SER A 153 -14.40 -14.47 6.28
N LYS A 154 -14.79 -15.66 5.84
CA LYS A 154 -15.42 -16.68 6.67
C LYS A 154 -14.75 -18.02 6.40
N LYS A 155 -14.37 -18.74 7.46
CA LYS A 155 -13.89 -20.12 7.34
C LYS A 155 -15.08 -21.09 7.47
N PHE A 156 -15.15 -22.06 6.56
CA PHE A 156 -16.13 -23.16 6.58
C PHE A 156 -15.48 -24.42 7.16
#